data_AF-A0A8J3TC85-F1
#
_entry.id   AF-A0A8J3TC85-F1
#
_cell.length_a   1.000
_cell.length_b   1.000
_cell.length_c   1.000
_cell.angle_alpha   90.00
_cell.angle_beta   90.00
_cell.angle_gamma   90.00
#
_symmetry.space_group_name_H-M   'P 1'
#
loop_
_entity.id
_entity.type
_entity.pdbx_description
1 polymer ?
#
loop_
_entity_poly.entity_id
_entity_poly.type
_entity_poly.pdbx_seq_one_letter_code
_entity_poly.pdbx_strand_id
1 'polypeptide(L)' 'MRNLVYLWKDADSGGGGCPALYTTNGGYVVQGIRLTGDERAQLRQLADNEDAVYVPANVLDRLRDLP' A
#
# COMPACT_ATOMS: atom_id res chain seq x y z
N MET A 1 -2.07 -18.61 3.07
CA MET A 1 -2.82 -17.33 2.95
C MET A 1 -2.46 -16.45 4.14
N ARG A 2 -2.29 -15.15 3.96
CA ARG A 2 -2.00 -14.21 5.06
C ARG A 2 -3.29 -13.82 5.77
N ASN A 3 -3.27 -13.74 7.10
CA ASN A 3 -4.38 -13.15 7.87
C ASN A 3 -4.20 -11.63 7.93
N LEU A 4 -5.16 -10.86 7.42
CA LEU A 4 -5.06 -9.42 7.29
C LEU A 4 -5.95 -8.74 8.34
N VAL A 5 -5.36 -7.87 9.15
CA VAL A 5 -6.10 -7.03 10.10
C VAL A 5 -6.02 -5.60 9.60
N TYR A 6 -7.19 -5.00 9.33
CA TYR A 6 -7.28 -3.61 8.89
C TYR A 6 -6.77 -2.65 9.96
N LEU A 7 -6.00 -1.66 9.54
CA LEU A 7 -5.52 -0.58 10.41
C LEU A 7 -6.25 0.72 10.10
N TRP A 8 -6.00 1.31 8.94
CA TRP A 8 -6.63 2.54 8.48
C TRP A 8 -6.54 2.67 6.96
N LYS A 9 -7.14 3.75 6.45
CA LYS A 9 -7.18 4.12 5.03
C LYS A 9 -6.83 5.58 4.85
N ASP A 10 -6.65 5.97 3.60
CA ASP A 10 -6.49 7.36 3.18
C ASP A 10 -7.57 8.26 3.81
N ALA A 11 -7.14 9.34 4.44
CA ALA A 11 -8.00 10.30 5.14
C ALA A 11 -8.90 11.10 4.17
N ASP A 12 -8.50 11.24 2.91
CA ASP A 12 -9.21 12.04 1.90
C ASP A 12 -10.10 11.20 0.97
N SER A 13 -10.37 9.93 1.34
CA SER A 13 -11.08 9.00 0.45
C SER A 13 -12.58 9.36 0.32
N GLY A 14 -12.91 10.21 -0.66
CA GLY A 14 -14.27 10.67 -0.93
C GLY A 14 -14.87 10.26 -2.29
N GLY A 15 -14.07 9.79 -3.26
CA GLY A 15 -14.60 9.71 -4.65
C GLY A 15 -13.97 8.77 -5.68
N GLY A 16 -12.95 7.96 -5.37
CA GLY A 16 -12.25 7.22 -6.45
C GLY A 16 -11.50 5.94 -6.08
N GLY A 17 -11.74 5.40 -4.90
CA GLY A 17 -10.96 4.28 -4.34
C GLY A 17 -10.42 4.65 -2.97
N CYS A 18 -10.09 3.64 -2.16
CA CYS A 18 -9.73 3.81 -0.77
C CYS A 18 -8.43 3.05 -0.46
N PRO A 19 -7.25 3.65 -0.76
CA PRO A 19 -5.98 3.09 -0.34
C PRO A 19 -5.98 2.79 1.16
N ALA A 20 -5.45 1.64 1.56
CA ALA A 20 -5.57 1.13 2.92
C ALA A 20 -4.34 0.33 3.36
N LEU A 21 -4.11 0.32 4.66
CA LEU A 21 -3.05 -0.44 5.30
C LEU A 21 -3.65 -1.54 6.19
N TYR A 22 -3.08 -2.74 6.07
CA TYR A 22 -3.40 -3.90 6.89
C TYR A 22 -2.11 -4.40 7.55
N THR A 23 -2.20 -4.88 8.78
CA THR A 23 -1.14 -5.66 9.41
C THR A 23 -1.36 -7.16 9.20
N THR A 24 -0.28 -7.91 9.18
CA THR A 24 -0.28 -9.36 9.10
C THR A 24 0.93 -9.92 9.85
N ASN A 25 0.99 -11.24 10.04
CA ASN A 25 2.17 -11.86 10.63
C ASN A 25 3.40 -11.60 9.76
N GLY A 26 4.38 -10.89 10.31
CA GLY A 26 5.65 -10.58 9.68
C GLY A 26 5.66 -9.32 8.80
N GLY A 27 4.62 -8.47 8.84
CA GLY A 27 4.67 -7.17 8.17
C GLY A 27 3.31 -6.54 7.89
N TYR A 28 3.24 -5.81 6.77
CA TYR A 28 2.06 -5.08 6.34
C TYR A 28 1.64 -5.48 4.93
N VAL A 29 0.37 -5.28 4.62
CA VAL A 29 -0.17 -5.34 3.26
C VAL A 29 -0.77 -3.98 2.94
N VAL A 30 -0.37 -3.43 1.79
CA VAL A 30 -0.81 -2.12 1.31
C VAL A 30 -1.75 -2.32 0.13
N GLN A 31 -2.99 -1.85 0.27
CA GLN A 31 -3.92 -1.71 -0.84
C GLN A 31 -3.76 -0.32 -1.44
N GLY A 32 -3.48 -0.23 -2.74
CA GLY A 32 -3.23 1.03 -3.42
C GLY A 32 -3.75 1.06 -4.85
N ILE A 33 -3.35 2.11 -5.56
CA ILE A 33 -3.67 2.34 -6.97
C ILE A 33 -2.62 1.62 -7.80
N ARG A 34 -3.06 0.87 -8.82
CA ARG A 34 -2.16 0.17 -9.72
C ARG A 34 -1.33 1.18 -10.52
N LEU A 35 -0.03 0.95 -10.60
CA LEU A 35 0.87 1.74 -11.44
C LEU A 35 0.57 1.50 -12.93
N THR A 36 0.75 2.55 -13.73
CA THR A 36 0.83 2.44 -15.19
C THR A 36 2.09 1.67 -15.61
N GLY A 37 2.16 1.25 -16.88
CA GLY A 37 3.35 0.57 -17.41
C GLY A 37 4.62 1.41 -17.29
N ASP A 38 4.50 2.72 -17.58
CA ASP A 38 5.63 3.67 -17.52
C ASP A 38 6.10 3.94 -16.09
N GLU A 39 5.18 4.03 -15.12
CA GLU A 39 5.54 4.14 -13.70
C GLU A 39 6.20 2.85 -13.20
N ARG A 40 5.64 1.69 -13.54
CA ARG A 40 6.19 0.39 -13.14
C ARG A 40 7.58 0.15 -13.73
N ALA A 41 7.84 0.63 -14.95
CA ALA A 41 9.15 0.53 -15.62
C ALA A 41 10.26 1.35 -14.92
N GLN A 42 9.91 2.30 -14.05
CA GLN A 42 10.88 3.07 -13.26
C GLN A 42 11.38 2.32 -12.02
N LEU A 43 10.76 1.18 -11.66
CA LEU A 43 11.19 0.36 -10.53
C LEU A 43 12.53 -0.34 -10.83
N ARG A 44 13.41 -0.41 -9.83
CA ARG A 44 14.75 -0.99 -9.99
C ARG A 44 14.72 -2.48 -9.68
N GLN A 45 15.26 -3.30 -10.59
CA GLN A 45 15.52 -4.73 -10.38
C GLN A 45 14.28 -5.55 -9.95
N LEU A 46 13.10 -5.19 -10.47
CA LEU A 46 11.85 -5.86 -10.13
C LEU A 46 11.87 -7.34 -10.55
N ALA A 47 11.81 -8.25 -9.58
CA ALA A 47 11.73 -9.68 -9.84
C ALA A 47 10.33 -10.12 -10.30
N ASP A 48 10.22 -11.31 -10.88
CA ASP A 48 8.96 -11.85 -11.42
C ASP A 48 7.83 -11.94 -10.37
N ASN A 49 8.20 -12.11 -9.10
CA ASN A 49 7.28 -12.21 -7.96
C ASN A 49 7.11 -10.88 -7.19
N GLU A 50 7.58 -9.77 -7.74
CA GLU A 50 7.48 -8.43 -7.16
C GLU A 50 6.59 -7.51 -8.00
N ASP A 51 5.88 -6.63 -7.31
CA ASP A 51 5.09 -5.57 -7.93
C ASP A 51 4.93 -4.39 -6.97
N ALA A 52 4.39 -3.28 -7.46
CA ALA A 52 4.13 -2.11 -6.63
C ALA A 52 2.78 -1.46 -6.92
N VAL A 53 2.28 -0.75 -5.90
CA VAL A 53 1.09 0.10 -5.97
C VAL A 53 1.45 1.48 -5.43
N TYR A 54 0.78 2.50 -5.94
CA TYR A 54 0.85 3.84 -5.37
C TYR A 54 -0.13 3.96 -4.19
N VAL A 55 0.31 4.59 -3.11
CA VAL A 55 -0.55 5.06 -2.02
C VAL A 55 -0.15 6.47 -1.61
N PRO A 56 -1.11 7.33 -1.23
CA PRO A 56 -0.78 8.62 -0.63
C PRO A 56 -0.01 8.44 0.70
N ALA A 57 0.85 9.39 1.03
CA ALA A 57 1.77 9.30 2.17
C ALA A 57 1.03 9.09 3.51
N ASN A 58 -0.15 9.70 3.68
CA ASN A 58 -0.96 9.57 4.89
C ASN A 58 -1.36 8.11 5.22
N VAL A 59 -1.38 7.21 4.23
CA VAL A 59 -1.62 5.78 4.43
C VAL A 59 -0.46 5.15 5.22
N LEU A 60 0.77 5.63 5.06
CA LEU A 60 1.95 5.09 5.73
C LEU A 60 2.44 5.95 6.89
N ASP A 61 2.25 7.27 6.85
CA ASP A 61 2.81 8.20 7.85
C ASP A 61 2.38 7.86 9.28
N ARG A 62 1.16 7.36 9.44
CA ARG A 62 0.60 6.93 10.73
C ARG A 62 1.31 5.71 11.35
N LEU A 63 2.13 4.99 10.60
CA LEU A 63 2.99 3.94 11.15
C LEU A 63 3.97 4.48 12.18
N ARG A 64 4.37 5.76 12.08
CA ARG A 64 5.27 6.41 13.06
C ARG A 64 4.64 6.57 14.43
N ASP A 65 3.30 6.52 14.51
CA ASP A 65 2.54 6.69 15.74
C ASP A 65 2.19 5.34 16.40
N LEU A 66 2.54 4.22 15.76
CA LEU A 66 2.33 2.90 16.36
C LEU A 66 3.34 2.68 17.51
N PRO A 67 2.88 2.11 18.64
CA PRO A 67 3.71 1.84 19.80
C PRO A 67 4.75 0.74 19.55
#